data_AF-A0A1Z9QP97-F1
#
_entry.id   AF-A0A1Z9QP97-F1
#
_cell.length_a   1.000
_cell.length_b   1.000
_cell.length_c   1.000
_cell.angle_alpha   90.00
_cell.angle_beta   90.00
_cell.angle_gamma   90.00
#
_symmetry.space_group_name_H-M   'P 1'
#
loop_
_entity.id
_entity.type
_entity.pdbx_description
1 polymer ?
#
loop_
_entity_poly.entity_id
_entity_poly.type
_entity_poly.pdbx_seq_one_letter_code
_entity_poly.pdbx_strand_id
1 'polypeptide(L)'
;MAEENSTPETEVAQPEPISLTLQDLNVTANIIDLAVQRGAFKGAEAQTVGQAFNKLVDVIQKISPPPAEPASDADAPAETPAETTEETATKE
;
A
#
# COMPACT_ATOMS: atom_id res chain seq x y z
N MET A 1 14.84 66.74 0.61
CA MET A 1 15.36 65.59 1.37
C MET A 1 14.52 64.41 0.96
N ALA A 2 15.13 63.52 0.18
CA ALA A 2 14.45 62.40 -0.47
C ALA A 2 14.02 61.37 0.59
N GLU A 3 12.77 60.96 0.45
CA GLU A 3 12.08 59.93 1.20
C GLU A 3 12.67 58.57 0.78
N GLU A 4 13.34 57.87 1.69
CA GLU A 4 13.80 56.50 1.47
C GLU A 4 12.85 55.55 2.21
N ASN A 5 11.73 55.24 1.54
CA ASN A 5 10.83 54.16 1.93
C ASN A 5 11.33 52.86 1.29
N SER A 6 12.32 52.23 1.92
CA SER A 6 12.79 50.89 1.53
C SER A 6 11.77 49.85 1.96
N THR A 7 11.06 49.33 0.96
CA THR A 7 10.07 48.25 1.07
C THR A 7 10.80 46.93 1.41
N PRO A 8 10.33 46.11 2.36
CA PRO A 8 10.95 44.82 2.62
C PRO A 8 10.71 43.89 1.42
N GLU A 9 11.80 43.38 0.85
CA GLU A 9 11.77 42.31 -0.15
C GLU A 9 10.98 41.13 0.40
N THR A 10 9.85 40.84 -0.25
CA THR A 10 9.09 39.63 -0.01
C THR A 10 9.88 38.48 -0.60
N GLU A 11 10.62 37.77 0.26
CA GLU A 11 11.19 36.47 -0.04
C GLU A 11 10.03 35.54 -0.40
N VAL A 12 9.86 35.30 -1.70
CA VAL A 12 8.94 34.31 -2.23
C VAL A 12 9.48 32.95 -1.79
N ALA A 13 8.92 32.42 -0.70
CA ALA A 13 9.13 31.05 -0.27
C ALA A 13 8.77 30.13 -1.44
N GLN A 14 9.81 29.65 -2.13
CA GLN A 14 9.70 28.67 -3.18
C GLN A 14 9.05 27.43 -2.55
N PRO A 15 7.93 26.91 -3.09
CA PRO A 15 7.30 25.73 -2.51
C PRO A 15 8.34 24.62 -2.50
N GLU A 16 8.71 24.15 -1.31
CA GLU A 16 9.63 23.02 -1.18
C GLU A 16 9.08 21.88 -2.06
N PRO A 17 9.92 21.27 -2.92
CA PRO A 17 9.46 20.17 -3.74
C PRO A 17 8.97 19.09 -2.78
N ILE A 18 7.66 18.85 -2.77
CA ILE A 18 7.03 17.76 -2.03
C ILE A 18 7.66 16.47 -2.55
N SER A 19 8.71 16.02 -1.87
CA SER A 19 9.49 14.86 -2.26
C SER A 19 8.91 13.64 -1.58
N LEU A 20 7.66 13.32 -1.91
CA LEU A 20 7.04 12.09 -1.47
C LEU A 20 7.69 10.94 -2.24
N THR A 21 8.46 10.11 -1.54
CA THR A 21 9.20 9.02 -2.17
C THR A 21 8.38 7.73 -2.20
N LEU A 22 8.81 6.77 -3.02
CA LEU A 22 8.22 5.43 -3.06
C LEU A 22 8.29 4.74 -1.68
N GLN A 23 9.33 5.02 -0.90
CA GLN A 23 9.49 4.49 0.46
C GLN A 23 8.42 5.04 1.40
N ASP A 24 8.11 6.34 1.32
CA ASP A 24 7.10 6.98 2.16
C ASP A 24 5.69 6.42 1.89
N LEU A 25 5.39 6.15 0.63
CA LEU A 25 4.12 5.54 0.23
C LEU A 25 3.99 4.10 0.77
N ASN A 26 5.07 3.31 0.70
CA ASN A 26 5.08 1.96 1.27
C ASN A 26 4.91 1.98 2.80
N VAL A 27 5.60 2.88 3.49
CA VAL A 27 5.44 3.06 4.94
C VAL A 27 3.98 3.44 5.27
N THR A 28 3.38 4.33 4.49
CA THR A 28 1.98 4.73 4.68
C THR A 28 1.01 3.56 4.49
N ALA A 29 1.22 2.72 3.47
CA ALA A 29 0.42 1.52 3.23
C ALA A 29 0.49 0.57 4.44
N ASN A 30 1.70 0.30 4.94
CA ASN A 30 1.92 -0.57 6.08
C ASN A 30 1.28 -0.04 7.37
N ILE A 31 1.31 1.28 7.60
CA ILE A 31 0.65 1.91 8.76
C ILE A 31 -0.87 1.73 8.69
N ILE A 32 -1.46 1.93 7.51
CA ILE A 32 -2.91 1.77 7.32
C ILE A 32 -3.32 0.33 7.60
N ASP A 33 -2.61 -0.65 7.04
CA ASP A 33 -2.89 -2.07 7.27
C ASP A 33 -2.78 -2.44 8.76
N LEU A 34 -1.72 -1.99 9.43
CA LEU A 34 -1.53 -2.22 10.88
C LEU A 34 -2.65 -1.59 11.72
N ALA A 35 -3.15 -0.41 11.32
CA ALA A 35 -4.25 0.26 11.98
C ALA A 35 -5.58 -0.48 11.78
N VAL A 36 -5.83 -1.01 10.57
CA VAL A 36 -7.00 -1.85 10.28
C VAL A 36 -6.96 -3.15 11.09
N GLN A 37 -5.82 -3.85 11.12
CA GLN A 37 -5.65 -5.08 11.89
C GLN A 37 -5.86 -4.89 13.40
N ARG A 38 -5.46 -3.73 13.93
CA ARG A 38 -5.68 -3.36 15.34
C ARG A 38 -7.09 -2.85 15.64
N GLY A 39 -7.96 -2.72 14.64
CA GLY A 39 -9.31 -2.21 14.82
C GLY A 39 -9.36 -0.71 15.16
N ALA A 40 -8.40 0.09 14.68
CA ALA A 40 -8.39 1.55 14.88
C ALA A 40 -9.60 2.25 14.21
N PHE A 41 -10.21 1.59 13.22
CA PHE A 41 -11.36 2.09 12.48
C PHE A 41 -12.63 1.31 12.83
N LYS A 42 -13.76 2.02 12.90
CA LYS A 42 -15.07 1.41 13.11
C LYS A 42 -15.60 0.83 11.79
N GLY A 43 -16.56 -0.10 11.87
CA GLY A 43 -17.11 -0.78 10.69
C GLY A 43 -17.64 0.16 9.60
N ALA A 44 -18.21 1.31 9.98
CA ALA A 44 -18.69 2.33 9.04
C ALA A 44 -17.57 2.97 8.19
N GLU A 45 -16.34 3.04 8.72
CA GLU A 45 -15.19 3.69 8.08
C GLU A 45 -14.22 2.67 7.43
N ALA A 46 -14.27 1.42 7.88
CA ALA A 46 -13.40 0.34 7.42
C ALA A 46 -13.44 0.14 5.89
N GLN A 47 -14.62 0.27 5.27
CA GLN A 47 -14.75 0.18 3.81
C GLN A 47 -14.01 1.30 3.09
N THR A 48 -14.14 2.54 3.56
CA THR A 48 -13.46 3.69 2.97
C THR A 48 -11.95 3.59 3.11
N VAL A 49 -11.47 3.16 4.28
CA VAL A 49 -10.05 2.94 4.55
C VAL A 49 -9.48 1.82 3.67
N GLY A 50 -10.19 0.71 3.53
CA GLY A 50 -9.79 -0.38 2.62
C GLY A 50 -9.71 0.06 1.16
N GLN A 51 -10.66 0.88 0.69
CA GLN A 51 -10.59 1.45 -0.66
C GLN A 51 -9.41 2.41 -0.83
N ALA A 52 -9.09 3.21 0.18
CA ALA A 52 -7.92 4.09 0.15
C ALA A 52 -6.61 3.28 0.09
N PHE A 53 -6.50 2.22 0.88
CA PHE A 53 -5.37 1.30 0.86
C PHE A 53 -5.16 0.67 -0.53
N ASN A 54 -6.22 0.14 -1.15
CA ASN A 54 -6.13 -0.45 -2.49
C ASN A 54 -5.64 0.56 -3.54
N LYS A 55 -6.16 1.79 -3.51
CA LYS A 55 -5.71 2.87 -4.41
C LYS A 55 -4.25 3.24 -4.17
N LEU A 56 -3.81 3.26 -2.91
CA LEU A 56 -2.43 3.55 -2.57
C LEU A 56 -1.49 2.47 -3.14
N VAL A 57 -1.86 1.20 -3.00
CA VAL A 57 -1.12 0.06 -3.56
C VAL A 57 -1.06 0.13 -5.09
N ASP A 58 -2.16 0.45 -5.76
CA ASP A 58 -2.20 0.64 -7.21
C ASP A 58 -1.29 1.78 -7.67
N VAL A 59 -1.24 2.89 -6.92
CA VAL A 59 -0.32 4.00 -7.20
C VAL A 59 1.11 3.49 -7.06
N ILE A 60 1.47 2.88 -5.92
CA ILE A 60 2.79 2.31 -5.67
C ILE A 60 3.23 1.40 -6.83
N GLN A 61 2.36 0.53 -7.35
CA GLN A 61 2.68 -0.34 -8.48
C GLN A 61 2.94 0.44 -9.79
N LYS A 62 2.19 1.53 -10.04
CA LYS A 62 2.35 2.35 -11.26
C LYS A 62 3.60 3.23 -11.25
N ILE A 63 4.01 3.71 -10.08
CA ILE A 63 5.26 4.50 -9.92
C ILE A 63 6.47 3.63 -9.65
N SER A 64 6.29 2.37 -9.24
CA SER A 64 7.40 1.42 -9.17
C SER A 64 7.91 1.15 -10.59
N PRO A 65 9.25 1.17 -10.81
CA PRO A 65 9.79 0.71 -12.07
C PRO A 65 9.27 -0.71 -12.32
N PRO A 66 8.98 -1.05 -13.60
CA PRO A 66 8.45 -2.37 -13.92
C PRO A 66 9.38 -3.42 -13.30
N PRO A 67 8.84 -4.39 -12.55
CA PRO A 67 9.65 -5.55 -12.22
C PRO A 67 10.17 -6.10 -13.56
N ALA A 68 11.48 -6.38 -13.62
CA ALA A 68 11.95 -7.32 -14.62
C ALA A 68 11.01 -8.52 -14.54
N GLU A 69 10.38 -8.85 -15.67
CA GLU A 69 9.31 -9.84 -15.76
C GLU A 69 9.55 -11.01 -14.81
N PRO A 70 8.59 -11.38 -13.95
CA PRO A 70 8.65 -12.70 -13.37
C PRO A 70 8.66 -13.67 -14.55
N ALA A 71 9.74 -14.42 -14.69
CA ALA A 71 9.75 -15.59 -15.53
C ALA A 71 8.48 -16.38 -15.19
N SER A 72 7.69 -16.62 -16.23
CA SER A 72 6.51 -17.45 -16.20
C SER A 72 6.89 -18.85 -15.73
N ASP A 73 6.77 -19.12 -14.43
CA ASP A 73 6.55 -20.49 -13.96
C ASP A 73 5.04 -20.74 -13.91
N ALA A 74 4.53 -20.97 -15.12
CA ALA A 74 3.41 -21.86 -15.32
C ALA A 74 3.87 -23.26 -14.90
N ASP A 75 3.62 -23.63 -13.65
CA ASP A 75 3.34 -25.03 -13.31
C ASP A 75 2.42 -25.07 -12.08
N ALA A 76 1.13 -25.02 -12.35
CA ALA A 76 0.17 -25.70 -11.51
C ALA A 76 0.00 -27.11 -12.08
N PRO A 77 0.33 -28.17 -11.32
CA PRO A 77 -0.45 -29.37 -11.34
C PRO A 77 -1.59 -29.16 -10.34
N ALA A 78 -2.78 -28.96 -10.90
CA ALA A 78 -3.99 -29.31 -10.21
C ALA A 78 -3.96 -30.81 -9.88
N GLU A 79 -3.86 -31.17 -8.61
CA GLU A 79 -4.39 -32.45 -8.13
C GLU A 79 -5.80 -32.19 -7.59
N THR A 80 -6.79 -32.46 -8.44
CA THR A 80 -8.21 -32.57 -8.08
C THR A 80 -8.51 -33.89 -7.35
N PRO A 81 -9.63 -33.97 -6.61
CA PRO A 81 -9.82 -34.82 -5.43
C PRO A 81 -10.49 -36.17 -5.73
N ALA A 82 -10.25 -37.17 -4.87
CA ALA A 82 -11.08 -38.36 -4.66
C ALA A 82 -11.02 -38.70 -3.16
N GLU A 83 -12.00 -38.29 -2.35
CA GLU A 83 -13.25 -38.99 -2.01
C GLU A 83 -13.05 -40.31 -1.21
N THR A 84 -13.32 -40.18 0.10
CA THR A 84 -14.14 -41.05 0.99
C THR A 84 -13.70 -42.49 1.33
N THR A 85 -13.96 -42.82 2.62
CA THR A 85 -14.03 -44.16 3.27
C THR A 85 -12.70 -44.91 3.40
N GLU A 86 -12.24 -45.35 4.58
CA GLU A 86 -12.93 -46.21 5.54
C GLU A 86 -12.38 -46.02 6.98
N GLU A 87 -13.33 -45.95 7.91
CA GLU A 87 -13.22 -46.42 9.28
C GLU A 87 -12.99 -47.95 9.28
N THR A 88 -11.97 -48.45 9.98
CA THR A 88 -11.92 -49.75 10.69
C THR A 88 -10.54 -49.87 11.34
N ALA A 89 -10.44 -49.79 12.67
CA ALA A 89 -10.56 -50.91 13.60
C ALA A 89 -9.39 -51.91 13.55
N THR A 90 -8.69 -51.97 14.68
CA THR A 90 -8.10 -53.15 15.34
C THR A 90 -6.82 -53.84 14.83
N LYS A 91 -6.01 -54.21 15.84
CA LYS A 91 -5.12 -55.38 15.96
C LYS A 91 -3.73 -55.23 15.31
N GLU A 92 -2.60 -55.65 15.90
CA GLU A 92 -2.26 -56.61 16.96
C GLU A 92 -1.07 -56.13 17.81
#